data_AF-A0A844FEN7-F1
#
_entry.id   AF-A0A844FEN7-F1
#
_cell.length_a   1.000
_cell.length_b   1.000
_cell.length_c   1.000
_cell.angle_alpha   90.00
_cell.angle_beta   90.00
_cell.angle_gamma   90.00
#
_symmetry.space_group_name_H-M   'P 1'
#
loop_
_entity.id
_entity.type
_entity.pdbx_description
1 polymer ?
#
loop_
_entity_poly.entity_id
_entity_poly.type
_entity_poly.pdbx_seq_one_letter_code
_entity_poly.pdbx_strand_id
1 'polypeptide(L)' 'MVKDRIEIRCVRCNKLLGKVPEGTIAEIEMKCTKCKTIHTYKINNTEALEAQGN' A
#
# COMPACT_ATOMS: atom_id res chain seq x y z
N MET A 1 -0.89 -1.41 -19.70
CA MET A 1 0.26 -1.72 -18.82
C MET A 1 -0.06 -1.15 -17.46
N VAL A 2 -0.32 -1.96 -16.43
CA VAL A 2 -0.78 -1.48 -15.12
C VAL A 2 0.41 -0.88 -14.37
N LYS A 3 0.55 0.46 -14.39
CA LYS A 3 1.65 1.21 -13.75
C LYS A 3 1.33 1.63 -12.32
N ASP A 4 0.15 1.26 -11.84
CA ASP A 4 -0.50 1.95 -10.74
C ASP A 4 -0.61 1.00 -9.54
N ARG A 5 0.53 0.74 -8.87
CA ARG A 5 0.57 -0.06 -7.63
C ARG A 5 1.44 0.59 -6.58
N ILE A 6 0.87 0.84 -5.40
CA ILE A 6 1.62 1.31 -4.21
C ILE A 6 2.31 0.13 -3.55
N GLU A 7 3.60 0.31 -3.24
CA GLU A 7 4.38 -0.64 -2.46
C GLU A 7 4.19 -0.43 -0.95
N ILE A 8 3.70 -1.44 -0.25
CA ILE A 8 3.65 -1.45 1.22
C ILE A 8 4.98 -1.98 1.72
N ARG A 9 5.72 -1.14 2.48
CA ARG A 9 7.03 -1.48 3.03
C ARG A 9 7.01 -1.43 4.55
N CYS A 10 7.72 -2.36 5.17
CA CYS A 10 7.91 -2.37 6.61
C CYS A 10 8.64 -1.10 7.08
N VAL A 11 8.00 -0.32 7.94
CA VAL A 11 8.57 0.94 8.46
C VAL A 11 9.86 0.76 9.27
N ARG A 12 10.13 -0.43 9.81
CA ARG A 12 11.37 -0.70 10.58
C ARG A 12 12.55 -1.17 9.74
N CYS A 13 12.32 -2.05 8.77
CA CYS A 13 13.41 -2.71 8.04
C CYS A 13 13.37 -2.51 6.53
N ASN A 14 12.46 -1.65 6.05
CA ASN A 14 12.22 -1.30 4.65
C ASN A 14 11.96 -2.48 3.71
N LYS A 15 11.65 -3.67 4.26
CA LYS A 15 11.32 -4.85 3.48
C LYS A 15 9.96 -4.65 2.82
N LEU A 16 9.86 -4.93 1.53
CA LEU A 16 8.60 -4.99 0.81
C LEU A 16 7.69 -6.07 1.43
N LEU A 17 6.48 -5.67 1.80
CA LEU A 17 5.45 -6.53 2.40
C LEU A 17 4.35 -6.87 1.39
N GLY A 18 4.02 -5.96 0.48
CA GLY A 18 2.98 -6.18 -0.53
C GLY A 18 2.90 -5.03 -1.53
N LYS A 19 2.02 -5.20 -2.52
CA LYS A 19 1.66 -4.16 -3.51
C LYS A 19 0.15 -4.09 -3.60
N VAL A 20 -0.42 -2.89 -3.57
CA VAL A 20 -1.86 -2.65 -3.72
C VAL A 20 -2.15 -1.83 -4.96
N PRO A 21 -3.28 -2.05 -5.66
CA PRO A 21 -3.71 -1.18 -6.75
C PRO A 21 -3.95 0.26 -6.29
N GLU A 22 -3.80 1.23 -7.19
CA GLU A 22 -4.33 2.57 -6.96
C GLU A 22 -5.86 2.56 -6.85
N GLY A 23 -6.43 3.54 -6.14
CA GLY A 23 -7.85 3.54 -5.78
C GLY A 23 -8.21 2.62 -4.59
N THR A 24 -7.24 1.89 -4.02
CA THR A 24 -7.49 1.05 -2.85
C THR A 24 -7.66 1.90 -1.59
N ILE A 25 -8.80 1.74 -0.92
CA ILE A 25 -9.06 2.23 0.43
C ILE A 25 -9.17 1.02 1.35
N ALA A 26 -8.18 0.80 2.20
CA ALA A 26 -8.11 -0.36 3.07
C ALA A 26 -7.28 -0.12 4.33
N GLU A 27 -7.66 -0.77 5.43
CA GLU A 27 -6.81 -0.93 6.61
C GLU A 27 -6.29 -2.37 6.66
N ILE A 28 -4.98 -2.54 6.68
CA ILE A 28 -4.33 -3.86 6.59
C ILE A 28 -3.35 -4.02 7.74
N GLU A 29 -3.53 -5.06 8.54
CA GLU A 29 -2.54 -5.52 9.50
C GLU A 29 -1.55 -6.49 8.83
N MET A 30 -0.24 -6.19 8.91
CA MET A 30 0.79 -7.03 8.33
C MET A 30 1.95 -7.25 9.31
N LYS A 31 2.33 -8.51 9.49
CA LYS A 31 3.55 -8.89 10.22
C LYS A 31 4.75 -8.94 9.27
N CYS A 32 5.79 -8.16 9.58
CA CYS A 32 7.03 -8.23 8.82
C CYS A 32 7.74 -9.57 9.04
N THR A 33 8.04 -10.29 7.97
CA THR A 33 8.75 -11.58 8.06
C THR A 33 10.20 -11.46 8.52
N LYS A 34 10.83 -10.29 8.30
CA LYS A 34 12.22 -10.00 8.70
C LYS A 34 12.33 -9.54 10.16
N CYS A 35 11.71 -8.41 10.53
CA CYS A 35 11.83 -7.87 11.89
C CYS A 35 10.76 -8.36 12.87
N LYS A 36 9.81 -9.20 12.41
CA LYS A 36 8.70 -9.79 13.20
C LYS A 36 7.72 -8.77 13.81
N THR A 37 7.92 -7.49 13.56
CA THR A 37 7.03 -6.40 13.99
C THR A 37 5.73 -6.43 13.22
N ILE A 38 4.62 -6.22 13.92
CA ILE A 38 3.27 -6.09 13.35
C ILE A 38 3.01 -4.60 13.12
N HIS A 39 2.47 -4.28 11.95
CA HIS A 39 2.17 -2.92 11.53
C HIS A 39 0.75 -2.87 10.98
N THR A 40 0.05 -1.78 11.28
CA THR A 40 -1.24 -1.47 10.68
C THR A 40 -1.04 -0.36 9.66
N TYR A 41 -1.39 -0.63 8.40
CA TYR A 41 -1.31 0.35 7.31
C TYR A 41 -2.71 0.82 6.96
N LYS A 42 -2.90 2.14 6.95
CA LYS A 42 -4.08 2.79 6.38
C LYS A 42 -3.74 3.26 4.98
N ILE A 43 -4.39 2.67 3.99
CA ILE A 43 -4.21 2.97 2.59
C ILE A 43 -5.41 3.81 2.18
N ASN A 44 -5.15 5.07 1.86
CA ASN A 44 -6.13 6.00 1.32
C ASN A 44 -5.56 6.57 0.02
N ASN A 45 -5.48 5.72 -1.02
CA ASN A 45 -4.94 6.18 -2.30
C ASN A 45 -6.06 6.50 -3.28
N THR A 46 -6.59 7.72 -3.17
CA THR A 46 -7.72 8.20 -3.98
C THR A 46 -7.28 9.01 -5.21
N GLU A 47 -5.97 9.16 -5.48
CA GLU A 47 -5.46 10.06 -6.53
C GLU A 47 -5.73 9.60 -7.99
N ALA A 48 -6.43 8.47 -8.20
CA ALA A 48 -6.74 7.97 -9.55
C ALA A 48 -8.17 8.24 -10.06
N LEU A 49 -9.05 8.86 -9.26
CA LEU A 49 -10.46 9.09 -9.65
C LEU A 49 -10.76 10.47 -10.26
N GLU A 50 -9.82 11.43 -10.21
CA GLU A 50 -10.03 12.80 -10.74
C GLU A 50 -9.42 13.06 -12.13
N ALA A 51 -9.14 12.02 -12.94
CA ALA A 51 -8.53 12.18 -14.27
C ALA A 51 -9.38 11.66 -15.45
N GLN A 52 -10.69 11.50 -15.29
CA GLN A 52 -11.63 11.29 -16.41
C GLN A 52 -12.92 12.06 -16.17
N GLY A 53 -12.89 13.37 -16.43
CA GLY A 53 -14.05 14.24 -16.27
C GLY A 53 -13.88 15.54 -17.05
N ASN A 54 -13.66 15.45 -18.36
CA ASN A 54 -14.08 16.47 -19.33
C ASN A 54 -14.34 15.82 -20.69
#